data_AF-A0A376UB32-F1
#
_entry.id   AF-A0A376UB32-F1
#
_cell.length_a   1.000
_cell.length_b   1.000
_cell.length_c   1.000
_cell.angle_alpha   90.00
_cell.angle_beta   90.00
_cell.angle_gamma   90.00
#
_symmetry.space_group_name_H-M   'P 1'
#
loop_
_entity.id
_entity.type
_entity.pdbx_description
1 polymer ?
#
loop_
_entity_poly.entity_id
_entity_poly.type
_entity_poly.pdbx_seq_one_letter_code
_entity_poly.pdbx_strand_id
1 'polypeptide(L)'
;MAAKTTTTASMQINLNSSDPLPTVTPFSASNADSYNKKGSVTVFDSQGNAHDMSVYFVKTGDNNWQVYTQDSSDPTGTAEPAMKLVFNANGVLTSNPTENITTGAINGADPATFSLSFLNSMQQNTGANNIVATTQNGYKPGDLVSYQSMMTVRLSATIPTNKHNCWGRLYWRTLPTTKVWHPKATTSGLRRNLLAWRCWGQPGRATLAP
;
A
#
# COMPACT_ATOMS: atom_id res chain seq x y z
N MET A 1 16.27 1.86 2.24
CA MET A 1 15.05 2.52 1.72
C MET A 1 14.31 3.11 2.91
N ALA A 2 13.91 4.39 2.83
CA ALA A 2 13.11 5.01 3.88
C ALA A 2 11.72 4.37 3.99
N ALA A 3 11.05 4.53 5.13
CA ALA A 3 9.67 4.13 5.31
C ALA A 3 8.76 4.83 4.29
N LYS A 4 7.59 4.25 4.05
CA LYS A 4 6.52 4.93 3.32
C LYS A 4 5.24 4.87 4.14
N THR A 5 4.74 6.04 4.48
CA THR A 5 3.45 6.21 5.17
C THR A 5 2.32 5.68 4.29
N THR A 6 1.37 5.01 4.92
CA THR A 6 0.15 4.58 4.24
C THR A 6 -0.69 5.81 3.89
N THR A 7 -1.12 5.89 2.63
CA THR A 7 -2.07 6.92 2.16
C THR A 7 -3.36 6.32 1.61
N THR A 8 -3.35 5.02 1.31
CA THR A 8 -4.54 4.26 0.87
C THR A 8 -4.56 2.89 1.51
N ALA A 9 -5.73 2.47 1.99
CA ALA A 9 -6.01 1.11 2.43
C ALA A 9 -7.36 0.64 1.86
N SER A 10 -7.51 -0.65 1.63
CA SER A 10 -8.80 -1.24 1.23
C SER A 10 -9.09 -2.52 1.98
N MET A 11 -10.38 -2.76 2.23
CA MET A 11 -10.89 -4.00 2.80
C MET A 11 -12.14 -4.41 2.03
N GLN A 12 -12.08 -5.54 1.34
CA GLN A 12 -13.25 -6.12 0.69
C GLN A 12 -13.89 -7.13 1.64
N ILE A 13 -15.17 -6.96 1.93
CA ILE A 13 -15.93 -7.84 2.81
C ILE A 13 -17.21 -8.34 2.15
N ASN A 14 -17.54 -9.61 2.42
CA ASN A 14 -18.84 -10.20 2.13
C ASN A 14 -19.61 -10.31 3.45
N LEU A 15 -20.68 -9.53 3.58
CA LEU A 15 -21.54 -9.50 4.77
C LEU A 15 -22.75 -10.41 4.58
N ASN A 16 -23.11 -11.15 5.63
CA ASN A 16 -24.26 -12.03 5.64
C ASN A 16 -25.55 -11.22 5.85
N SER A 17 -26.46 -11.22 4.88
CA SER A 17 -27.72 -10.47 4.98
C SER A 17 -28.61 -10.94 6.14
N SER A 18 -28.52 -12.23 6.49
CA SER A 18 -29.36 -12.86 7.52
C SER A 18 -28.81 -12.73 8.93
N ASP A 19 -27.69 -12.02 9.13
CA ASP A 19 -27.17 -11.77 10.47
C ASP A 19 -28.19 -10.99 11.32
N PRO A 20 -28.35 -11.36 12.61
CA PRO A 20 -29.17 -10.59 13.53
C PRO A 20 -28.51 -9.25 13.86
N LEU A 21 -29.30 -8.32 14.40
CA LEU A 21 -28.74 -7.14 15.06
C LEU A 21 -27.95 -7.60 16.31
N PRO A 22 -26.85 -6.91 16.68
CA PRO A 22 -26.15 -7.19 17.93
C PRO A 22 -27.08 -7.12 19.14
N THR A 23 -26.85 -7.99 20.12
CA THR A 23 -27.68 -8.07 21.33
C THR A 23 -27.30 -7.00 22.35
N VAL A 24 -26.08 -6.44 22.25
CA VAL A 24 -25.60 -5.35 23.11
C VAL A 24 -25.55 -4.04 22.33
N THR A 25 -26.24 -3.02 22.86
CA THR A 25 -26.21 -1.64 22.36
C THR A 25 -26.04 -0.66 23.54
N PRO A 26 -25.20 0.39 23.42
CA PRO A 26 -24.46 0.81 22.22
C PRO A 26 -23.25 -0.09 21.91
N PHE A 27 -22.62 0.13 20.75
CA PHE A 27 -21.38 -0.53 20.34
C PHE A 27 -20.27 -0.35 21.39
N SER A 28 -19.50 -1.41 21.63
CA SER A 28 -18.28 -1.39 22.44
C SER A 28 -17.22 -2.34 21.87
N ALA A 29 -16.05 -1.81 21.53
CA ALA A 29 -14.94 -2.61 20.99
C ALA A 29 -14.46 -3.72 21.95
N SER A 30 -14.73 -3.60 23.25
CA SER A 30 -14.38 -4.60 24.28
C SER A 30 -15.44 -5.70 24.46
N ASN A 31 -16.63 -5.54 23.86
CA ASN A 31 -17.73 -6.51 23.98
C ASN A 31 -18.04 -7.14 22.61
N ALA A 32 -17.75 -8.43 22.47
CA ALA A 32 -17.97 -9.19 21.24
C ALA A 32 -19.45 -9.28 20.82
N ASP A 33 -20.39 -9.15 21.76
CA ASP A 33 -21.83 -9.21 21.49
C ASP A 33 -22.40 -7.86 20.98
N SER A 34 -21.56 -6.84 20.86
CA SER A 34 -21.95 -5.49 20.38
C SER A 34 -21.63 -5.25 18.90
N TYR A 35 -21.06 -6.23 18.19
CA TYR A 35 -20.74 -6.15 16.76
C TYR A 35 -20.87 -7.52 16.07
N ASN A 36 -21.05 -7.51 14.75
CA ASN A 36 -21.26 -8.73 13.95
C ASN A 36 -19.94 -9.30 13.39
N LYS A 37 -18.99 -8.42 13.07
CA LYS A 37 -17.68 -8.84 12.54
C LYS A 37 -16.60 -7.86 12.95
N LYS A 38 -15.43 -8.42 13.28
CA LYS A 38 -14.18 -7.69 13.42
C LYS A 38 -13.23 -8.11 12.30
N GLY A 39 -12.57 -7.13 11.70
CA GLY A 39 -11.45 -7.27 10.78
C GLY A 39 -10.24 -6.45 11.23
N SER A 40 -9.13 -6.61 10.53
CA SER A 40 -7.93 -5.80 10.75
C SER A 40 -7.21 -5.47 9.46
N VAL A 41 -6.52 -4.32 9.45
CA VAL A 41 -5.54 -3.94 8.42
C VAL A 41 -4.36 -3.24 9.10
N THR A 42 -3.15 -3.71 8.84
CA THR A 42 -1.93 -3.09 9.37
C THR A 42 -1.47 -1.97 8.44
N VAL A 43 -1.37 -0.74 8.94
CA VAL A 43 -0.89 0.44 8.21
C VAL A 43 0.42 0.97 8.81
N PHE A 44 1.08 1.90 8.11
CA PHE A 44 2.40 2.43 8.50
C PHE A 44 2.41 3.94 8.59
N ASP A 45 3.03 4.48 9.63
CA ASP A 45 3.19 5.93 9.85
C ASP A 45 4.39 6.53 9.09
N SER A 46 4.73 7.78 9.41
CA SER A 46 5.88 8.53 8.86
C SER A 46 7.24 7.87 9.08
N GLN A 47 7.43 7.12 10.17
CA GLN A 47 8.68 6.45 10.51
C GLN A 47 8.67 4.94 10.20
N GLY A 48 7.51 4.41 9.80
CA GLY A 48 7.31 3.00 9.51
C GLY A 48 6.94 2.17 10.73
N ASN A 49 6.47 2.79 11.81
CA ASN A 49 5.81 2.04 12.88
C ASN A 49 4.52 1.43 12.33
N ALA A 50 4.23 0.20 12.76
CA ALA A 50 3.03 -0.50 12.35
C ALA A 50 1.87 -0.12 13.27
N HIS A 51 0.72 0.16 12.67
CA HIS A 51 -0.54 0.39 13.36
C HIS A 51 -1.55 -0.67 12.92
N ASP A 52 -2.01 -1.48 13.87
CA ASP A 52 -3.03 -2.48 13.62
C ASP A 52 -4.42 -1.85 13.75
N MET A 53 -5.01 -1.50 12.62
CA MET A 53 -6.34 -0.89 12.57
C MET A 53 -7.40 -1.98 12.66
N SER A 54 -8.07 -2.06 13.81
CA SER A 54 -9.27 -2.88 14.00
C SER A 54 -10.47 -2.21 13.33
N VAL A 55 -11.21 -2.98 12.54
CA VAL A 55 -12.41 -2.53 11.82
C VAL A 55 -13.61 -3.36 12.29
N TYR A 56 -14.63 -2.71 12.84
CA TYR A 56 -15.82 -3.36 13.38
C TYR A 56 -17.03 -3.07 12.51
N PHE A 57 -17.78 -4.10 12.17
CA PHE A 57 -19.02 -4.03 11.40
C PHE A 57 -20.19 -4.34 12.31
N VAL A 58 -21.13 -3.38 12.39
CA VAL A 58 -22.31 -3.43 13.25
C VAL A 58 -23.54 -3.29 12.36
N LYS A 59 -24.37 -4.33 12.27
CA LYS A 59 -25.63 -4.25 11.55
C LYS A 59 -26.60 -3.34 12.31
N THR A 60 -27.16 -2.34 11.64
CA THR A 60 -28.08 -1.36 12.24
C THR A 60 -29.50 -1.46 11.71
N GLY A 61 -29.68 -2.19 10.61
CA GLY A 61 -30.97 -2.49 10.00
C GLY A 61 -30.77 -3.30 8.73
N ASP A 62 -31.86 -3.60 8.04
CA ASP A 62 -31.78 -4.30 6.75
C ASP A 62 -30.95 -3.48 5.76
N ASN A 63 -29.95 -4.12 5.16
CA ASN A 63 -29.01 -3.52 4.22
C ASN A 63 -28.19 -2.33 4.76
N ASN A 64 -28.17 -2.12 6.08
CA ASN A 64 -27.51 -0.99 6.72
C ASN A 64 -26.50 -1.46 7.78
N TRP A 65 -25.26 -1.01 7.63
CA TRP A 65 -24.15 -1.36 8.53
C TRP A 65 -23.38 -0.12 8.93
N GLN A 66 -23.09 0.02 10.21
CA GLN A 66 -22.16 1.01 10.74
C GLN A 66 -20.78 0.39 10.86
N VAL A 67 -19.76 1.11 10.40
CA VAL A 67 -18.36 0.74 10.56
C VAL A 67 -17.74 1.61 11.64
N TYR A 68 -16.99 0.98 12.54
CA TYR A 68 -16.12 1.64 13.51
C TYR A 68 -14.67 1.24 13.26
N THR A 69 -13.74 2.15 13.52
CA THR A 69 -12.30 1.87 13.42
C THR A 69 -11.60 2.23 14.71
N GLN A 70 -10.62 1.41 15.09
CA GLN A 70 -9.77 1.64 16.25
C GLN A 70 -8.33 1.32 15.87
N ASP A 71 -7.40 2.22 16.19
CA ASP A 71 -5.99 1.89 16.20
C ASP A 71 -5.67 1.09 17.47
N SER A 72 -5.45 -0.21 17.31
CA SER A 72 -5.18 -1.11 18.45
C SER A 72 -3.71 -1.13 18.88
N SER A 73 -2.83 -0.45 18.14
CA SER A 73 -1.43 -0.26 18.50
C SER A 73 -1.22 0.98 19.38
N ASP A 74 -2.17 1.92 19.38
CA ASP A 74 -2.19 3.06 20.28
C ASP A 74 -2.90 2.68 21.61
N PRO A 75 -2.22 2.73 22.77
CA PRO A 75 -2.85 2.42 24.06
C PRO A 75 -3.96 3.40 24.47
N THR A 76 -4.01 4.59 23.85
CA THR A 76 -5.07 5.59 24.04
C THR A 76 -6.14 5.53 22.96
N GLY A 77 -5.96 4.67 21.95
CA GLY A 77 -6.86 4.54 20.81
C GLY A 77 -8.25 4.05 21.21
N THR A 78 -9.28 4.84 20.91
CA THR A 78 -10.69 4.46 21.05
C THR A 78 -11.28 4.08 19.70
N ALA A 79 -12.34 3.27 19.73
CA ALA A 79 -13.07 2.92 18.53
C ALA A 79 -14.06 4.03 18.16
N GLU A 80 -13.85 4.66 17.00
CA GLU A 80 -14.65 5.78 16.52
C GLU A 80 -15.51 5.38 15.32
N PRO A 81 -16.72 5.96 15.16
CA PRO A 81 -17.54 5.72 13.98
C PRO A 81 -16.83 6.27 12.74
N ALA A 82 -16.66 5.43 11.74
CA ALA A 82 -15.95 5.80 10.52
C ALA A 82 -16.93 6.13 9.39
N MET A 83 -17.78 5.17 9.00
CA MET A 83 -18.74 5.38 7.90
C MET A 83 -19.92 4.41 7.97
N LYS A 84 -20.92 4.62 7.11
CA LYS A 84 -22.07 3.73 6.92
C LYS A 84 -21.99 3.02 5.56
N LEU A 85 -22.18 1.70 5.58
CA LEU A 85 -22.31 0.88 4.38
C LEU A 85 -23.79 0.59 4.13
N VAL A 86 -24.29 1.04 2.98
CA VAL A 86 -25.68 0.85 2.55
C VAL A 86 -25.70 0.03 1.27
N PHE A 87 -26.39 -1.11 1.32
CA PHE A 87 -26.53 -2.01 0.18
C PHE A 87 -27.92 -1.85 -0.45
N ASN A 88 -28.03 -2.08 -1.76
CA ASN A 88 -29.32 -2.19 -2.42
C ASN A 88 -29.90 -3.62 -2.27
N ALA A 89 -31.10 -3.84 -2.80
CA ALA A 89 -31.79 -5.13 -2.74
C ALA A 89 -31.02 -6.30 -3.40
N ASN A 90 -30.10 -6.01 -4.33
CA ASN A 90 -29.25 -7.01 -4.97
C ASN A 90 -27.94 -7.26 -4.22
N GLY A 91 -27.74 -6.62 -3.06
CA GLY A 91 -26.54 -6.78 -2.25
C GLY A 91 -25.35 -5.95 -2.70
N VAL A 92 -25.54 -5.00 -3.62
CA VAL A 92 -24.48 -4.13 -4.14
C VAL A 92 -24.37 -2.89 -3.26
N LEU A 93 -23.14 -2.51 -2.90
CA LEU A 93 -22.85 -1.33 -2.10
C LEU A 93 -23.17 -0.03 -2.87
N THR A 94 -23.89 0.88 -2.23
CA THR A 94 -24.40 2.13 -2.85
C THR A 94 -24.02 3.40 -2.09
N SER A 95 -23.71 3.33 -0.80
CA SER A 95 -23.15 4.47 -0.07
C SER A 95 -21.72 4.76 -0.51
N ASN A 96 -21.20 5.95 -0.19
CA ASN A 96 -19.77 6.25 -0.37
C ASN A 96 -18.95 5.23 0.45
N PRO A 97 -18.14 4.37 -0.20
CA PRO A 97 -17.48 3.27 0.49
C PRO A 97 -16.13 3.69 1.08
N THR A 98 -15.83 4.99 1.13
CA THR A 98 -14.48 5.49 1.39
C THR A 98 -14.50 6.67 2.34
N GLU A 99 -13.64 6.61 3.35
CA GLU A 99 -13.49 7.65 4.37
C GLU A 99 -12.01 7.81 4.73
N ASN A 100 -11.61 8.99 5.19
CA ASN A 100 -10.26 9.22 5.68
C ASN A 100 -10.15 8.81 7.16
N ILE A 101 -9.17 7.95 7.46
CA ILE A 101 -8.88 7.48 8.81
C ILE A 101 -7.49 7.94 9.19
N THR A 102 -7.33 8.39 10.43
CA THR A 102 -6.05 8.81 11.00
C THR A 102 -5.67 7.89 12.14
N THR A 103 -4.42 7.42 12.16
CA THR A 103 -3.88 6.61 13.27
C THR A 103 -3.63 7.46 14.51
N GLY A 104 -3.32 6.79 15.62
CA GLY A 104 -2.73 7.45 16.78
C GLY A 104 -1.32 7.99 16.49
N ALA A 105 -0.83 8.86 17.37
CA ALA A 105 0.57 9.28 17.38
C ALA A 105 1.34 8.39 18.37
N ILE A 106 2.10 7.43 17.85
CA ILE A 106 2.91 6.53 18.68
C ILE A 106 4.40 6.87 18.53
N ASN A 107 5.17 6.74 19.62
CA ASN A 107 6.63 6.93 19.63
C ASN A 107 7.13 8.27 19.06
N GLY A 108 6.29 9.32 19.04
CA GLY A 108 6.64 10.65 18.53
C GLY A 108 6.68 10.76 17.00
N ALA A 109 6.21 9.76 16.27
CA ALA A 109 6.05 9.84 14.82
C ALA A 109 4.75 10.58 14.45
N ASP A 110 4.76 11.24 13.28
CA ASP A 110 3.54 11.83 12.72
C ASP A 110 2.57 10.69 12.32
N PRO A 111 1.28 10.78 12.72
CA PRO A 111 0.26 9.80 12.35
C PRO A 111 0.10 9.61 10.84
N ALA A 112 -0.38 8.44 10.43
CA ALA A 112 -0.84 8.20 9.06
C ALA A 112 -2.30 8.62 8.91
N THR A 113 -2.58 9.55 7.99
CA THR A 113 -3.93 9.78 7.45
C THR A 113 -4.05 9.10 6.10
N PHE A 114 -5.00 8.18 5.95
CA PHE A 114 -5.18 7.38 4.75
C PHE A 114 -6.65 7.22 4.37
N SER A 115 -6.90 7.06 3.08
CA SER A 115 -8.22 6.76 2.54
C SER A 115 -8.48 5.26 2.68
N LEU A 116 -9.42 4.88 3.56
CA LEU A 116 -9.88 3.50 3.74
C LEU A 116 -11.09 3.23 2.85
N SER A 117 -11.01 2.23 1.99
CA SER A 117 -12.08 1.89 1.04
C SER A 117 -12.64 0.49 1.22
N PHE A 118 -13.97 0.38 1.19
CA PHE A 118 -14.74 -0.86 1.14
C PHE A 118 -15.27 -1.19 -0.25
N LEU A 119 -14.71 -0.58 -1.31
CA LEU A 119 -15.12 -0.82 -2.69
C LEU A 119 -15.13 -2.32 -3.01
N ASN A 120 -16.13 -2.74 -3.81
CA ASN A 120 -16.42 -4.13 -4.18
C ASN A 120 -16.90 -5.04 -3.03
N SER A 121 -17.15 -4.49 -1.84
CA SER A 121 -17.85 -5.25 -0.80
C SER A 121 -19.30 -5.51 -1.20
N MET A 122 -19.84 -6.63 -0.76
CA MET A 122 -21.20 -7.07 -1.09
C MET A 122 -21.90 -7.59 0.16
N GLN A 123 -23.23 -7.59 0.11
CA GLN A 123 -24.07 -8.25 1.11
C GLN A 123 -24.92 -9.32 0.44
N GLN A 124 -24.76 -10.58 0.83
CA GLN A 124 -25.56 -11.70 0.35
C GLN A 124 -25.85 -12.65 1.51
N ASN A 125 -26.75 -13.62 1.34
CA ASN A 125 -26.93 -14.66 2.35
C ASN A 125 -25.78 -15.68 2.25
N THR A 126 -24.59 -15.28 2.72
CA THR A 126 -23.35 -16.07 2.63
C THR A 126 -23.17 -17.08 3.77
N GLY A 127 -24.11 -17.13 4.72
CA GLY A 127 -24.04 -17.97 5.93
C GLY A 127 -23.11 -17.42 7.02
N ALA A 128 -22.01 -16.76 6.64
CA ALA A 128 -21.11 -16.07 7.56
C ALA A 128 -20.46 -14.84 6.91
N ASN A 129 -20.08 -13.87 7.75
CA ASN A 129 -19.28 -12.71 7.35
C ASN A 129 -17.84 -13.12 7.03
N ASN A 130 -17.34 -12.73 5.86
CA ASN A 130 -15.98 -13.07 5.42
C ASN A 130 -15.23 -11.85 4.86
N ILE A 131 -13.99 -11.65 5.31
CA ILE A 131 -13.08 -10.65 4.75
C ILE A 131 -12.34 -11.31 3.60
N VAL A 132 -12.54 -10.79 2.39
CA VAL A 132 -12.01 -11.37 1.15
C VAL A 132 -10.58 -10.93 0.90
N ALA A 133 -10.29 -9.64 1.13
CA ALA A 133 -8.97 -9.07 0.90
C ALA A 133 -8.75 -7.82 1.74
N THR A 134 -7.49 -7.59 2.13
CA THR A 134 -7.03 -6.33 2.70
C THR A 134 -5.75 -5.90 1.97
N THR A 135 -5.65 -4.63 1.61
CA THR A 135 -4.44 -4.08 0.99
C THR A 135 -4.14 -2.68 1.49
N GLN A 136 -2.87 -2.29 1.44
CA GLN A 136 -2.43 -0.94 1.75
C GLN A 136 -1.09 -0.65 1.05
N ASN A 137 -0.69 0.62 0.99
CA ASN A 137 0.42 1.06 0.12
C ASN A 137 1.69 1.56 0.83
N GLY A 138 1.73 1.54 2.17
CA GLY A 138 2.87 1.86 3.03
C GLY A 138 3.72 0.65 3.40
N TYR A 139 4.91 0.91 3.96
CA TYR A 139 5.88 -0.12 4.35
C TYR A 139 6.94 0.40 5.33
N LYS A 140 7.49 -0.52 6.13
CA LYS A 140 8.64 -0.29 7.02
C LYS A 140 9.90 0.12 6.23
N PRO A 141 10.85 0.84 6.84
CA PRO A 141 12.16 1.03 6.24
C PRO A 141 12.84 -0.33 6.03
N GLY A 142 13.67 -0.43 4.99
CA GLY A 142 14.36 -1.66 4.65
C GLY A 142 15.82 -1.42 4.27
N ASP A 143 16.70 -2.27 4.78
CA ASP A 143 18.11 -2.28 4.40
C ASP A 143 18.32 -2.99 3.05
N LEU A 144 19.35 -2.58 2.32
CA LEU A 144 19.72 -3.23 1.06
C LEU A 144 20.32 -4.61 1.36
N VAL A 145 19.60 -5.68 1.02
CA VAL A 145 20.04 -7.07 1.29
C VAL A 145 20.94 -7.63 0.19
N SER A 146 20.76 -7.24 -1.08
CA SER A 146 21.69 -7.60 -2.17
C SER A 146 21.47 -6.76 -3.45
N TYR A 147 22.48 -6.73 -4.34
CA TYR A 147 22.38 -6.21 -5.70
C TYR A 147 22.85 -7.29 -6.68
N GLN A 148 21.96 -7.80 -7.52
CA GLN A 148 22.33 -8.70 -8.62
C GLN A 148 22.47 -7.90 -9.91
N SER A 149 23.68 -7.91 -10.48
CA SER A 149 23.92 -7.47 -11.86
C SER A 149 23.49 -8.59 -12.80
N MET A 150 22.23 -8.60 -13.20
CA MET A 150 21.76 -9.53 -14.24
C MET A 150 22.41 -9.11 -15.57
N MET A 151 23.29 -9.96 -16.11
CA MET A 151 24.00 -9.69 -17.35
C MET A 151 23.06 -9.88 -18.55
N THR A 152 22.16 -8.92 -18.70
CA THR A 152 21.58 -8.42 -19.94
C THR A 152 21.29 -6.99 -19.56
N VAL A 153 22.05 -6.00 -20.01
CA VAL A 153 22.07 -4.69 -19.34
C VAL A 153 20.70 -4.00 -19.37
N ARG A 154 19.92 -4.33 -18.33
CA ARG A 154 18.67 -3.84 -17.78
C ARG A 154 18.78 -4.24 -16.32
N LEU A 155 18.93 -3.23 -15.47
CA LEU A 155 18.96 -3.43 -14.04
C LEU A 155 17.54 -3.74 -13.56
N SER A 156 17.32 -4.97 -13.13
CA SER A 156 16.08 -5.41 -12.49
C SER A 156 16.40 -5.81 -11.05
N ALA A 157 15.81 -5.09 -10.09
CA ALA A 157 15.75 -5.51 -8.69
C ALA A 157 14.46 -6.32 -8.49
N THR A 158 14.58 -7.53 -7.93
CA THR A 158 13.42 -8.32 -7.49
C THR A 158 13.06 -7.91 -6.07
N ILE A 159 11.92 -7.27 -5.89
CA ILE A 159 11.35 -6.94 -4.58
C ILE A 159 10.28 -8.00 -4.27
N PRO A 160 10.27 -8.64 -3.09
CA PRO A 160 9.20 -9.56 -2.71
C PRO A 160 7.96 -8.78 -2.26
N THR A 161 7.43 -7.91 -3.12
CA THR A 161 6.07 -7.35 -2.99
C THR A 161 5.51 -7.10 -4.39
N ASN A 162 4.23 -7.41 -4.55
CA ASN A 162 3.60 -7.74 -5.84
C ASN A 162 3.32 -6.55 -6.78
N LYS A 163 4.21 -5.54 -6.93
CA LYS A 163 4.07 -4.45 -7.93
C LYS A 163 5.42 -3.88 -8.40
N HIS A 164 5.66 -3.92 -9.72
CA HIS A 164 6.85 -3.36 -10.38
C HIS A 164 6.72 -1.84 -10.59
N ASN A 165 7.75 -1.05 -10.24
CA ASN A 165 7.90 0.32 -10.72
C ASN A 165 9.22 0.50 -11.49
N CYS A 166 9.11 1.14 -12.66
CA CYS A 166 10.17 1.34 -13.64
C CYS A 166 11.17 2.44 -13.24
N TRP A 167 12.47 2.23 -13.46
CA TRP A 167 13.46 3.31 -13.44
C TRP A 167 14.58 3.11 -14.49
N GLY A 168 14.81 4.16 -15.30
CA GLY A 168 16.04 4.42 -16.09
C GLY A 168 16.26 3.60 -17.37
N ARG A 169 16.51 4.27 -18.51
CA ARG A 169 16.86 3.63 -19.79
C ARG A 169 18.35 3.88 -20.11
N LEU A 170 19.16 2.82 -20.12
CA LEU A 170 20.55 2.89 -20.61
C LEU A 170 20.54 2.79 -22.15
N TYR A 171 21.12 3.78 -22.84
CA TYR A 171 21.35 3.70 -24.29
C TYR A 171 22.75 3.18 -24.60
N TRP A 172 22.82 2.15 -25.45
CA TRP A 172 24.07 1.70 -26.06
C TRP A 172 24.31 2.46 -27.37
N ARG A 173 25.55 2.89 -27.60
CA ARG A 173 26.01 3.33 -28.93
C ARG A 173 26.91 2.24 -29.50
N THR A 174 26.50 1.62 -30.60
CA THR A 174 27.36 0.76 -31.40
C THR A 174 28.39 1.62 -32.13
N LEU A 175 29.67 1.30 -32.00
CA LEU A 175 30.74 1.86 -32.84
C LEU A 175 31.02 0.87 -33.99
N PRO A 176 31.18 1.34 -35.24
CA PRO A 176 31.47 0.46 -36.36
C PRO A 176 32.91 -0.07 -36.26
N THR A 177 32.99 -1.39 -36.14
CA THR A 177 34.01 -2.37 -36.57
C THR A 177 35.52 -2.07 -36.57
N THR A 178 36.23 -3.13 -36.14
CA THR A 178 37.65 -3.49 -36.37
C THR A 178 38.74 -2.73 -35.64
N LYS A 179 38.90 -3.03 -34.33
CA LYS A 179 40.22 -3.26 -33.75
C LYS A 179 40.18 -4.46 -32.80
N VAL A 180 40.89 -5.51 -33.17
CA VAL A 180 41.15 -6.68 -32.32
C VAL A 180 42.08 -6.22 -31.19
N TRP A 181 41.66 -6.41 -29.94
CA TRP A 181 42.48 -6.14 -28.77
C TRP A 181 43.30 -7.39 -28.44
N HIS A 182 44.62 -7.24 -28.32
CA HIS A 182 45.48 -8.26 -27.71
C HIS A 182 45.57 -7.95 -26.21
N PRO A 183 45.16 -8.86 -25.30
CA PRO A 183 45.38 -8.65 -23.88
C PRO A 183 46.87 -8.81 -23.58
N LYS A 184 47.54 -7.69 -23.24
CA LYS A 184 48.84 -7.75 -22.55
C LYS A 184 48.55 -7.97 -21.06
N ALA A 185 48.91 -9.15 -20.56
CA ALA A 185 48.97 -9.38 -19.13
C ALA A 185 50.12 -8.56 -18.55
N THR A 186 49.82 -7.68 -17.60
CA THR A 186 50.83 -7.11 -16.68
C THR A 186 50.27 -7.10 -15.28
N THR A 187 50.98 -7.80 -14.41
CA THR A 187 50.86 -7.81 -12.95
C THR A 187 51.20 -6.43 -12.37
N SER A 188 50.47 -6.05 -11.32
CA SER A 188 50.72 -4.95 -10.36
C SER A 188 50.46 -3.50 -10.79
N GLY A 189 49.77 -2.75 -9.91
CA GLY A 189 49.98 -1.30 -9.72
C GLY A 189 48.92 -0.33 -10.28
N LEU A 190 48.06 0.17 -9.38
CA LEU A 190 47.35 1.47 -9.37
C LEU A 190 47.33 2.32 -10.66
N ARG A 191 46.13 2.60 -11.20
CA ARG A 191 45.87 3.85 -11.93
C ARG A 191 44.48 4.42 -11.66
N ARG A 192 44.45 5.65 -11.12
CA ARG A 192 43.33 6.58 -11.21
C ARG A 192 43.13 6.98 -12.67
N ASN A 193 41.89 7.12 -13.12
CA ASN A 193 41.56 8.00 -14.24
C ASN A 193 40.23 8.70 -13.95
N LEU A 194 40.28 10.04 -13.97
CA LEU A 194 39.15 10.96 -13.89
C LEU A 194 38.09 10.59 -14.94
N LEU A 195 36.82 10.53 -14.54
CA LEU A 195 35.71 10.81 -15.45
C LEU A 195 35.18 12.20 -15.13
N ALA A 196 35.39 13.13 -16.08
CA ALA A 196 34.81 14.46 -16.07
C ALA A 196 33.28 14.36 -16.19
N TRP A 197 32.57 15.11 -15.36
CA TRP A 197 31.14 15.33 -15.45
C TRP A 197 30.84 16.44 -16.46
N ARG A 198 29.92 16.18 -17.41
CA ARG A 198 29.26 17.23 -18.18
C ARG A 198 27.80 16.86 -18.37
N CYS A 199 26.90 17.64 -17.77
CA CYS A 199 25.48 17.65 -18.10
C CYS A 199 25.29 18.34 -19.45
N TRP A 200 24.52 17.74 -20.36
CA TRP A 200 24.00 18.42 -21.54
C TRP A 200 22.50 18.17 -21.66
N GLY A 201 21.74 19.26 -21.86
CA GLY A 201 20.29 19.29 -21.96
C GLY A 201 19.75 18.63 -23.23
N GLN A 202 18.44 18.34 -23.20
CA GLN A 202 17.70 17.67 -24.28
C GLN A 202 17.61 18.52 -25.56
N PRO A 203 17.78 17.92 -26.75
CA PRO A 203 17.37 18.55 -28.00
C PRO A 203 15.91 18.20 -28.33
N GLY A 204 15.09 19.22 -28.56
CA GLY A 204 13.73 19.11 -29.10
C GLY A 204 13.55 19.96 -30.35
N ARG A 205 13.25 19.27 -31.46
CA ARG A 205 12.51 19.70 -32.66
C ARG A 205 13.24 20.59 -33.69
N ALA A 206 13.62 19.94 -34.80
CA ALA A 206 13.86 20.58 -36.08
C ALA A 206 12.53 20.89 -36.79
N THR A 207 12.35 22.14 -37.21
CA THR A 207 11.62 22.54 -38.42
C THR A 207 12.33 23.79 -38.93
N LEU A 208 13.02 23.67 -40.07
CA LEU A 208 13.58 24.77 -40.85
C LEU A 208 12.59 25.16 -41.94
N ALA A 209 12.38 26.46 -42.09
CA ALA A 209 12.25 27.24 -43.35
C ALA A 209 11.36 28.48 -43.12
N PRO A 210 11.51 29.55 -43.93
CA PRO A 210 12.41 29.71 -45.08
C PRO A 210 13.71 30.47 -44.79
#